data_AF-A0A645CSG6-F1
#
_entry.id   AF-A0A645CSG6-F1
#
_cell.length_a   1.000
_cell.length_b   1.000
_cell.length_c   1.000
_cell.angle_alpha   90.00
_cell.angle_beta   90.00
_cell.angle_gamma   90.00
#
_symmetry.space_group_name_H-M   'P 1'
#
loop_
_entity.id
_entity.type
_entity.pdbx_description
1 polymer ?
#
loop_
_entity_poly.entity_id
_entity_poly.type
_entity_poly.pdbx_seq_one_letter_code
_entity_poly.pdbx_strand_id
1 'polypeptide(L)'
;MQEYKNRVITEAEYLAKMRSIMNDYINQKADIRYPERIKNNVHAQAFYGVISAILENQINLSENREIVVDIAIEITKIIENHNQVDWSNNTTIHDRIAQDIDDLFFELEQNKGFNLSFDIIDKIIENVKTVALRRF
;
A
#
# COMPACT_ATOMS: atom_id res chain seq x y z
N MET A 1 9.28 19.64 20.77
CA MET A 1 10.26 19.66 19.65
C MET A 1 11.02 18.35 19.48
N GLN A 2 11.27 17.55 20.52
CA GLN A 2 11.92 16.23 20.37
C GLN A 2 11.03 15.16 19.73
N GLU A 3 9.73 15.13 20.05
CA GLU A 3 8.80 14.13 19.48
C GLU A 3 8.62 14.25 17.97
N TYR A 4 8.59 15.48 17.43
CA TYR A 4 8.53 15.70 15.99
C TYR A 4 9.78 15.20 15.26
N LYS A 5 10.98 15.43 15.84
CA LYS A 5 12.23 14.93 15.29
C LYS A 5 12.32 13.41 15.36
N ASN A 6 11.87 12.80 16.45
CA ASN A 6 11.83 11.34 16.57
C ASN A 6 10.84 10.71 15.58
N ARG A 7 9.65 11.30 15.36
CA ARG A 7 8.71 10.83 14.32
C ARG A 7 9.33 10.88 12.92
N VAL A 8 9.92 12.02 12.54
CA VAL A 8 10.57 12.18 11.24
C VAL A 8 11.70 11.16 11.02
N ILE A 9 12.50 10.87 12.06
CA ILE A 9 13.58 9.88 12.00
C ILE A 9 13.01 8.46 11.85
N THR A 10 12.06 8.07 12.70
CA THR A 10 11.42 6.74 12.62
C THR A 10 10.72 6.53 11.28
N GLU A 11 10.07 7.55 10.73
CA GLU A 11 9.40 7.47 9.43
C GLU A 11 10.37 7.48 8.24
N ALA A 12 11.53 8.14 8.35
CA ALA A 12 12.60 8.09 7.35
C ALA A 12 13.31 6.74 7.39
N GLU A 13 13.52 6.17 8.58
CA GLU A 13 14.04 4.81 8.77
C GLU A 13 13.04 3.76 8.29
N TYR A 14 11.75 3.93 8.54
CA TYR A 14 10.69 3.08 8.00
C TYR A 14 10.69 3.12 6.47
N LEU A 15 10.84 4.31 5.88
CA LEU A 15 10.94 4.48 4.43
C LEU A 15 12.22 3.85 3.86
N ALA A 16 13.36 4.01 4.53
CA ALA A 16 14.62 3.40 4.12
C ALA A 16 14.51 1.87 4.19
N LYS A 17 13.88 1.35 5.25
CA LYS A 17 13.57 -0.07 5.39
C LYS A 17 12.61 -0.55 4.30
N MET A 18 11.57 0.21 3.97
CA MET A 18 10.63 -0.07 2.88
C MET A 18 11.31 -0.08 1.51
N ARG A 19 12.13 0.94 1.21
CA ARG A 19 12.94 1.00 -0.02
C ARG A 19 13.95 -0.14 -0.08
N SER A 20 14.56 -0.50 1.05
CA SER A 20 15.45 -1.67 1.14
C SER A 20 14.67 -2.94 0.88
N ILE A 21 13.52 -3.17 1.51
CA ILE A 21 12.68 -4.37 1.28
C ILE A 21 12.25 -4.46 -0.19
N MET A 22 11.83 -3.34 -0.80
CA MET A 22 11.48 -3.31 -2.22
C MET A 22 12.69 -3.59 -3.11
N ASN A 23 13.81 -2.93 -2.83
CA ASN A 23 15.05 -3.10 -3.59
C ASN A 23 15.62 -4.52 -3.42
N ASP A 24 15.54 -5.10 -2.22
CA ASP A 24 15.98 -6.44 -1.89
C ASP A 24 15.04 -7.49 -2.51
N TYR A 25 13.72 -7.23 -2.55
CA TYR A 25 12.77 -8.07 -3.27
C TYR A 25 13.04 -8.08 -4.78
N ILE A 26 13.30 -6.92 -5.37
CA ILE A 26 13.67 -6.76 -6.79
C ILE A 26 15.05 -7.39 -7.07
N ASN A 27 16.04 -7.21 -6.18
CA ASN A 27 17.41 -7.67 -6.40
C ASN A 27 17.63 -9.16 -6.07
N GLN A 28 17.03 -9.69 -5.00
CA GLN A 28 17.11 -11.12 -4.65
C GLN A 28 16.33 -12.00 -5.63
N LYS A 29 15.30 -11.45 -6.27
CA LYS A 29 14.60 -12.10 -7.37
C LYS A 29 14.78 -11.26 -8.63
N ALA A 30 15.99 -11.32 -9.21
CA ALA A 30 16.39 -10.61 -10.44
C ALA A 30 15.44 -10.81 -11.66
N ASP A 31 14.47 -11.73 -11.58
CA ASP A 31 13.42 -11.98 -12.58
C ASP A 31 12.05 -11.35 -12.24
N ILE A 32 11.90 -10.66 -11.09
CA ILE A 32 10.67 -9.90 -10.76
C ILE A 32 10.64 -8.65 -11.62
N ARG A 33 10.15 -8.83 -12.84
CA ARG A 33 9.50 -7.75 -13.57
C ARG A 33 8.24 -7.38 -12.81
N TYR A 34 8.02 -6.08 -12.62
CA TYR A 34 6.70 -5.60 -12.23
C TYR A 34 5.66 -6.24 -13.16
N PRO A 35 4.53 -6.73 -12.62
CA PRO A 35 3.45 -7.21 -13.45
C PRO A 35 3.13 -6.16 -14.52
N GLU A 36 3.01 -6.59 -15.79
CA GLU A 36 2.97 -5.66 -16.94
C GLU A 36 1.87 -4.59 -16.78
N ARG A 37 0.78 -4.92 -16.08
CA ARG A 37 -0.34 -4.03 -15.74
C ARG A 37 0.04 -2.80 -14.91
N ILE A 38 1.09 -2.87 -14.07
CA ILE A 38 1.56 -1.75 -13.25
C ILE A 38 2.92 -1.20 -13.69
N LYS A 39 3.50 -1.73 -14.77
CA LYS A 39 4.85 -1.37 -15.24
C LYS A 39 5.05 0.12 -15.52
N ASN A 40 3.98 0.82 -15.92
CA ASN A 40 4.02 2.25 -16.20
C ASN A 40 3.32 3.11 -15.14
N ASN A 41 2.84 2.50 -14.04
CA ASN A 41 2.18 3.21 -12.95
C ASN A 41 3.08 3.18 -11.69
N VAL A 42 3.86 4.25 -11.51
CA VAL A 42 4.84 4.37 -10.41
C VAL A 42 4.19 4.43 -9.01
N HIS A 43 2.93 4.87 -8.92
CA HIS A 43 2.18 4.88 -7.66
C HIS A 43 1.71 3.46 -7.32
N ALA A 44 1.12 2.75 -8.29
CA ALA A 44 0.72 1.36 -8.14
C ALA A 44 1.91 0.44 -7.84
N GLN A 45 3.08 0.67 -8.43
CA GLN A 45 4.31 -0.07 -8.08
C GLN A 45 4.70 0.12 -6.62
N ALA A 46 4.59 1.35 -6.11
CA ALA A 46 4.90 1.65 -4.71
C ALA A 46 3.95 0.94 -3.76
N PHE A 47 2.64 1.05 -4.01
CA PHE A 47 1.63 0.36 -3.22
C PHE A 47 1.77 -1.16 -3.32
N TYR A 48 2.04 -1.70 -4.52
CA TYR A 48 2.28 -3.13 -4.71
C TYR A 48 3.42 -3.64 -3.83
N GLY A 49 4.55 -2.94 -3.76
CA GLY A 49 5.66 -3.37 -2.90
C GLY A 49 5.29 -3.33 -1.42
N VAL A 50 4.59 -2.29 -0.97
CA VAL A 50 4.16 -2.11 0.42
C VAL A 50 3.19 -3.22 0.83
N ILE A 51 2.15 -3.44 0.02
CA ILE A 51 1.11 -4.44 0.25
C ILE A 51 1.74 -5.84 0.19
N SER A 52 2.61 -6.11 -0.79
CA SER A 52 3.30 -7.40 -0.89
C SER A 52 4.11 -7.71 0.37
N ALA A 53 4.86 -6.74 0.92
CA ALA A 53 5.64 -6.94 2.14
C ALA A 53 4.76 -7.19 3.39
N ILE A 54 3.56 -6.62 3.44
CA ILE A 54 2.61 -6.89 4.53
C ILE A 54 2.05 -8.31 4.38
N LEU A 55 1.70 -8.69 3.16
CA LEU A 55 1.00 -9.93 2.85
C LEU A 55 1.90 -11.15 2.70
N GLU A 56 3.21 -11.00 2.50
CA GLU A 56 4.14 -12.12 2.29
C GLU A 56 4.13 -13.16 3.43
N ASN A 57 3.81 -12.72 4.65
CA ASN A 57 3.71 -13.57 5.83
C ASN A 57 2.28 -14.03 6.14
N GLN A 58 1.30 -13.60 5.34
CA GLN A 58 -0.12 -13.89 5.52
C GLN A 58 -0.65 -14.83 4.43
N ILE A 59 -0.14 -14.72 3.20
CA ILE A 59 -0.62 -15.46 2.03
C ILE A 59 0.54 -15.96 1.16
N ASN A 60 0.26 -16.94 0.30
CA ASN A 60 1.17 -17.29 -0.78
C ASN A 60 1.12 -16.23 -1.89
N LEU A 61 2.08 -15.30 -1.90
CA LEU A 61 2.17 -14.23 -2.90
C LEU A 61 2.28 -14.72 -4.34
N SER A 62 2.84 -15.92 -4.57
CA SER A 62 3.00 -16.45 -5.93
C SER A 62 1.65 -16.82 -6.53
N GLU A 63 0.75 -17.38 -5.72
CA GLU A 63 -0.61 -17.77 -6.13
C GLU A 63 -1.56 -16.57 -6.17
N ASN A 64 -1.36 -15.59 -5.30
CA ASN A 64 -2.23 -14.43 -5.17
C ASN A 64 -1.69 -13.18 -5.87
N ARG A 65 -0.67 -13.33 -6.72
CA ARG A 65 0.06 -12.21 -7.32
C ARG A 65 -0.86 -11.22 -8.04
N GLU A 66 -1.76 -11.74 -8.87
CA GLU A 66 -2.69 -10.91 -9.64
C GLU A 66 -3.69 -10.17 -8.74
N ILE A 67 -4.13 -10.79 -7.64
CA ILE A 67 -4.99 -10.14 -6.65
C ILE A 67 -4.26 -8.98 -5.99
N VAL A 68 -2.98 -9.16 -5.62
CA VAL A 68 -2.17 -8.09 -5.01
C VAL A 68 -1.90 -6.95 -6.01
N VAL A 69 -1.76 -7.26 -7.30
CA VAL A 69 -1.69 -6.26 -8.37
C VAL A 69 -2.99 -5.47 -8.49
N ASP A 70 -4.13 -6.16 -8.49
CA ASP A 70 -5.45 -5.51 -8.52
C ASP A 70 -5.61 -4.56 -7.33
N ILE A 71 -5.32 -5.03 -6.11
CA ILE A 71 -5.40 -4.20 -4.89
C ILE A 71 -4.54 -2.94 -5.05
N ALA A 72 -3.29 -3.08 -5.50
CA ALA A 72 -2.40 -1.94 -5.67
C ALA A 72 -2.92 -0.92 -6.71
N ILE A 73 -3.54 -1.39 -7.78
CA ILE A 73 -4.17 -0.53 -8.80
C ILE A 73 -5.40 0.18 -8.22
N GLU A 74 -6.30 -0.56 -7.57
CA GLU A 74 -7.53 0.03 -7.02
C GLU A 74 -7.22 1.04 -5.92
N ILE A 75 -6.28 0.73 -5.03
CA ILE A 75 -5.81 1.68 -4.02
C ILE A 75 -5.22 2.94 -4.66
N THR A 76 -4.46 2.81 -5.76
CA THR A 76 -3.96 3.98 -6.48
C THR A 76 -5.09 4.88 -6.94
N LYS A 77 -6.15 4.29 -7.52
CA LYS A 77 -7.33 5.05 -7.99
C LYS A 77 -8.09 5.70 -6.84
N ILE A 78 -8.27 5.00 -5.72
CA ILE A 78 -8.91 5.53 -4.51
C ILE A 78 -8.19 6.80 -4.06
N ILE A 79 -6.85 6.74 -3.96
CA ILE A 79 -6.03 7.90 -3.57
C ILE A 79 -6.12 9.02 -4.62
N GLU A 80 -6.00 8.71 -5.90
CA GLU A 80 -6.10 9.70 -6.99
C GLU A 80 -7.44 10.43 -7.01
N ASN A 81 -8.55 9.72 -6.75
CA ASN A 81 -9.88 10.29 -6.67
C ASN A 81 -10.03 11.29 -5.50
N HIS A 82 -9.27 11.09 -4.43
CA HIS A 82 -9.26 11.94 -3.24
C HIS A 82 -8.24 13.07 -3.30
N ASN A 83 -7.34 13.09 -4.31
CA ASN A 83 -6.21 14.02 -4.43
C ASN A 83 -6.59 15.46 -4.84
N GLN A 84 -7.86 15.86 -4.76
CA GLN A 84 -8.33 17.17 -5.24
C GLN A 84 -8.40 18.26 -4.16
N VAL A 85 -8.07 17.95 -2.91
CA VAL A 85 -8.17 18.86 -1.76
C VAL A 85 -6.93 18.69 -0.88
N ASP A 86 -6.50 19.72 -0.15
CA ASP A 86 -5.37 19.66 0.79
C ASP A 86 -5.62 18.60 1.89
N TRP A 87 -5.29 17.36 1.54
CA TRP A 87 -5.66 16.16 2.26
C TRP A 87 -4.69 15.87 3.40
N SER A 88 -3.48 16.44 3.33
CA SER A 88 -2.39 16.31 4.29
C SER A 88 -2.81 16.48 5.75
N ASN A 89 -3.81 17.33 6.00
CA ASN A 89 -4.34 17.62 7.33
C ASN A 89 -5.85 17.34 7.45
N ASN A 90 -6.48 16.79 6.42
CA ASN A 90 -7.93 16.60 6.38
C ASN A 90 -8.30 15.18 6.84
N THR A 91 -8.60 15.05 8.13
CA THR A 91 -9.02 13.77 8.74
C THR A 91 -10.23 13.17 8.03
N THR A 92 -11.17 13.99 7.54
CA THR A 92 -12.33 13.49 6.79
C THR A 92 -11.93 12.79 5.50
N ILE A 93 -10.86 13.25 4.82
CA ILE A 93 -10.35 12.57 3.62
C ILE A 93 -9.62 11.29 4.01
N HIS A 94 -8.89 11.28 5.11
CA HIS A 94 -8.24 10.07 5.62
C HIS A 94 -9.26 8.98 5.99
N ASP A 95 -10.37 9.37 6.63
CA ASP A 95 -11.44 8.45 7.01
C ASP A 95 -12.16 7.89 5.78
N ARG A 96 -12.38 8.72 4.75
CA ARG A 96 -12.95 8.26 3.46
C ARG A 96 -12.02 7.30 2.73
N ILE A 97 -10.72 7.59 2.67
CA ILE A 97 -9.73 6.69 2.08
C ILE A 97 -9.71 5.35 2.83
N ALA A 98 -9.76 5.37 4.17
CA ALA A 98 -9.82 4.15 4.96
C ALA A 98 -11.08 3.33 4.62
N GLN A 99 -12.24 3.99 4.62
CA GLN A 99 -13.51 3.36 4.28
C GLN A 99 -13.52 2.74 2.87
N ASP A 100 -13.03 3.45 1.86
CA ASP A 100 -12.98 2.93 0.48
C ASP A 100 -12.06 1.71 0.37
N ILE A 101 -10.98 1.66 1.16
CA ILE A 101 -10.07 0.52 1.21
C ILE A 101 -10.73 -0.65 1.97
N ASP A 102 -11.45 -0.40 3.07
CA ASP A 102 -12.23 -1.43 3.76
C ASP A 102 -13.29 -2.03 2.82
N ASP A 103 -14.01 -1.19 2.08
CA ASP A 103 -15.01 -1.61 1.10
C ASP A 103 -14.36 -2.48 -0.01
N LEU A 104 -13.17 -2.09 -0.50
CA LEU A 104 -12.39 -2.91 -1.44
C LEU A 104 -12.09 -4.31 -0.88
N PHE A 105 -11.63 -4.41 0.38
CA PHE A 105 -11.30 -5.71 0.97
C PHE A 105 -12.56 -6.53 1.27
N PHE A 106 -13.66 -5.91 1.66
CA PHE A 106 -14.95 -6.58 1.80
C PHE A 106 -15.43 -7.16 0.46
N GLU A 107 -15.32 -6.42 -0.64
CA GLU A 107 -15.65 -6.92 -1.97
C GLU A 107 -14.75 -8.07 -2.42
N LEU A 108 -13.45 -8.02 -2.10
CA LEU A 108 -12.51 -9.09 -2.41
C LEU A 108 -12.81 -10.37 -1.62
N GLU A 109 -13.22 -10.24 -0.36
CA GLU A 109 -13.68 -11.35 0.45
C GLU A 109 -14.92 -12.00 -0.18
N GLN A 110 -15.94 -11.21 -0.51
CA GLN A 110 -17.20 -11.74 -1.06
C GLN A 110 -17.05 -12.36 -2.45
N ASN A 111 -16.28 -11.72 -3.34
CA ASN A 111 -16.19 -12.12 -4.74
C ASN A 111 -15.11 -13.17 -5.00
N LYS A 112 -13.99 -13.12 -4.26
CA LYS A 112 -12.81 -13.96 -4.50
C LYS A 112 -12.48 -14.90 -3.33
N GLY A 113 -13.21 -14.83 -2.21
CA GLY A 113 -12.90 -15.59 -1.01
C GLY A 113 -11.59 -15.14 -0.34
N PHE A 114 -11.11 -13.95 -0.66
CA PHE A 114 -9.84 -13.43 -0.17
C PHE A 114 -10.04 -12.77 1.19
N ASN A 115 -9.99 -13.57 2.25
CA ASN A 115 -10.19 -13.12 3.61
C ASN A 115 -8.85 -12.74 4.26
N LEU A 116 -8.79 -11.52 4.80
CA LEU A 116 -7.71 -11.02 5.63
C LEU A 116 -8.29 -10.57 6.97
N SER A 117 -7.49 -10.65 8.04
CA SER A 117 -7.92 -10.10 9.33
C SER A 117 -7.97 -8.58 9.30
N PHE A 118 -8.86 -8.00 10.11
CA PHE A 118 -8.99 -6.55 10.27
C PHE A 118 -7.65 -5.87 10.62
N ASP A 119 -6.85 -6.45 11.53
CA ASP A 119 -5.50 -5.93 11.84
C ASP A 119 -4.58 -5.79 10.62
N ILE A 120 -4.69 -6.70 9.65
CA ILE A 120 -3.89 -6.64 8.41
C ILE A 120 -4.43 -5.56 7.49
N ILE A 121 -5.75 -5.43 7.37
CA ILE A 121 -6.40 -4.38 6.59
C ILE A 121 -6.05 -3.00 7.14
N ASP A 122 -6.18 -2.80 8.46
CA ASP A 122 -5.77 -1.58 9.16
C ASP A 122 -4.31 -1.23 8.88
N LYS A 123 -3.43 -2.24 8.96
CA LYS A 123 -2.01 -2.05 8.65
C LYS A 123 -1.78 -1.63 7.20
N ILE A 124 -2.56 -2.15 6.24
CA ILE A 124 -2.49 -1.73 4.83
C ILE A 124 -2.95 -0.27 4.71
N ILE A 125 -4.09 0.09 5.30
CA ILE A 125 -4.65 1.45 5.28
C ILE A 125 -3.63 2.47 5.80
N GLU A 126 -3.03 2.22 6.96
CA GLU A 126 -2.04 3.13 7.56
C GLU A 126 -0.80 3.31 6.68
N ASN A 127 -0.32 2.23 6.09
CA ASN A 127 0.86 2.28 5.23
C ASN A 127 0.59 2.95 3.89
N VAL A 128 -0.58 2.71 3.31
CA VAL A 128 -1.02 3.35 2.07
C VAL A 128 -1.15 4.86 2.27
N LYS A 129 -1.83 5.32 3.33
CA LYS A 129 -1.94 6.75 3.66
C LYS A 129 -0.56 7.39 3.80
N THR A 130 0.36 6.74 4.52
CA THR A 130 1.74 7.22 4.70
C THR A 130 2.50 7.36 3.38
N VAL A 131 2.35 6.38 2.48
CA VAL A 131 3.01 6.39 1.16
C VAL A 131 2.38 7.44 0.24
N ALA A 132 1.07 7.56 0.27
CA ALA A 132 0.33 8.53 -0.52
C ALA A 132 0.71 9.97 -0.14
N LEU A 133 0.81 10.31 1.16
CA LEU A 133 1.14 11.67 1.67
C LEU A 133 2.46 12.25 1.15
N ARG A 134 3.34 11.39 0.63
CA ARG A 134 4.67 11.78 0.12
C ARG A 134 4.75 11.80 -1.40
N ARG A 135 3.73 11.29 -2.08
CA ARG A 135 3.73 11.05 -3.53
C ARG A 135 2.66 11.84 -4.27
N PHE A 136 1.61 12.25 -3.57
CA PHE A 136 0.50 13.06 -4.05
C PHE A 136 0.48 14.36 -3.26
#